data_AF-A0A524L5F8-F1
#
_entry.id   AF-A0A524L5F8-F1
#
_cell.length_a   1.000
_cell.length_b   1.000
_cell.length_c   1.000
_cell.angle_alpha   90.00
_cell.angle_beta   90.00
_cell.angle_gamma   90.00
#
_symmetry.space_group_name_H-M   'P 1'
#
loop_
_entity.id
_entity.type
_entity.pdbx_description
1 polymer ?
#
loop_
_entity_poly.entity_id
_entity_poly.type
_entity_poly.pdbx_seq_one_letter_code
_entity_poly.pdbx_strand_id
1 'polypeptide(L)'
;MKPILIFMISLGIFASACDVAVNVQFPHFKDSSILTGTEPLPEWTQRKIEGVYQVTDGSDAFGTKVVLKWTGAGLSVFSEKNAAYLVLDCGRDGADIHLEGYWRYARNVETGLVRLMIGSEDGGSDLLADTTTISEIIISGQYGNGDENPRHDLKLSYLRPFSEKVDQDKFYIIAHRGGGRTADYLPASENSLEVIKLASQLGANAIEIDVKLSKDGVPFIYHDKTINLRLVRKTTILGYIEAFTFPQIRSLLTLVNGEKIPTLREALEFVLTQSAIEVVWLDM
;
A
#
# COMPACT_ATOMS: atom_id res chain seq x y z
N MET A 1 -14.58 -74.30 -11.72
CA MET A 1 -13.63 -73.33 -12.33
C MET A 1 -14.39 -72.31 -13.17
N LYS A 2 -14.58 -71.10 -12.65
CA LYS A 2 -14.70 -69.82 -13.38
C LYS A 2 -14.30 -68.73 -12.36
N PRO A 3 -13.27 -67.91 -12.63
CA PRO A 3 -12.76 -66.95 -11.65
C PRO A 3 -13.68 -65.73 -11.59
N ILE A 4 -14.03 -65.31 -10.38
CA ILE A 4 -14.74 -64.05 -10.12
C ILE A 4 -13.69 -62.94 -10.15
N LEU A 5 -13.79 -62.07 -11.16
CA LEU A 5 -12.92 -60.91 -11.34
C LEU A 5 -13.41 -59.79 -10.39
N ILE A 6 -12.69 -59.56 -9.29
CA ILE A 6 -12.95 -58.43 -8.39
C ILE A 6 -12.33 -57.18 -9.03
N PHE A 7 -13.19 -56.28 -9.50
CA PHE A 7 -12.79 -54.96 -9.99
C PHE A 7 -12.59 -54.05 -8.77
N MET A 8 -11.35 -53.87 -8.31
CA MET A 8 -11.02 -52.81 -7.36
C MET A 8 -11.15 -51.47 -8.08
N ILE A 9 -12.23 -50.75 -7.82
CA ILE A 9 -12.33 -49.32 -8.14
C ILE A 9 -11.39 -48.60 -7.16
N SER A 10 -10.21 -48.21 -7.64
CA SER A 10 -9.34 -47.28 -6.94
C SER A 10 -10.03 -45.92 -6.90
N LEU A 11 -10.63 -45.60 -5.75
CA LEU A 11 -11.14 -44.28 -5.45
C LEU A 11 -9.93 -43.34 -5.38
N GLY A 12 -9.67 -42.64 -6.49
CA GLY A 12 -8.64 -41.62 -6.56
C GLY A 12 -8.91 -40.55 -5.51
N ILE A 13 -8.04 -40.47 -4.51
CA ILE A 13 -8.00 -39.37 -3.56
C ILE A 13 -7.67 -38.13 -4.38
N PHE A 14 -8.69 -37.33 -4.70
CA PHE A 14 -8.49 -35.93 -5.08
C PHE A 14 -7.85 -35.25 -3.87
N ALA A 15 -6.52 -35.16 -3.89
CA ALA A 15 -5.81 -34.24 -3.03
C ALA A 15 -6.25 -32.84 -3.46
N SER A 16 -7.27 -32.33 -2.79
CA SER A 16 -7.55 -30.90 -2.74
C SER A 16 -6.27 -30.25 -2.24
N ALA A 17 -5.48 -29.70 -3.17
CA ALA A 17 -4.56 -28.62 -2.83
C ALA A 17 -5.47 -27.47 -2.39
N CYS A 18 -5.87 -27.49 -1.12
CA CYS A 18 -6.22 -26.27 -0.41
C CYS A 18 -4.91 -25.47 -0.43
N ASP A 19 -4.75 -24.61 -1.44
CA ASP A 19 -3.84 -23.49 -1.32
C ASP A 19 -4.20 -22.84 0.02
N VAL A 20 -3.28 -22.95 0.97
CA VAL A 20 -3.42 -22.28 2.26
C VAL A 20 -3.45 -20.81 1.89
N ALA A 21 -4.65 -20.24 1.86
CA ALA A 21 -4.85 -18.84 1.56
C ALA A 21 -4.04 -18.05 2.58
N VAL A 22 -2.91 -17.51 2.14
CA VAL A 22 -2.09 -16.62 2.95
C VAL A 22 -2.94 -15.39 3.19
N ASN A 23 -3.52 -15.31 4.39
CA ASN A 23 -4.40 -14.22 4.77
C ASN A 23 -3.57 -13.14 5.47
N VAL A 24 -3.28 -12.05 4.75
CA VAL A 24 -2.72 -10.85 5.36
C VAL A 24 -3.88 -10.07 5.96
N GLN A 25 -3.83 -9.86 7.27
CA GLN A 25 -4.75 -8.95 7.95
C GLN A 25 -4.37 -7.51 7.59
N PHE A 26 -5.34 -6.67 7.26
CA PHE A 26 -5.12 -5.23 7.12
C PHE A 26 -5.60 -4.56 8.39
N PRO A 27 -4.68 -4.12 9.27
CA PRO A 27 -5.05 -3.80 10.62
C PRO A 27 -5.86 -2.50 10.68
N HIS A 28 -6.83 -2.43 11.59
CA HIS A 28 -7.69 -1.27 11.77
C HIS A 28 -7.83 -0.88 13.24
N PHE A 29 -7.80 0.44 13.50
CA PHE A 29 -8.09 0.97 14.82
C PHE A 29 -9.54 0.69 15.20
N LYS A 30 -9.74 0.22 16.44
CA LYS A 30 -11.07 -0.02 17.02
C LYS A 30 -11.65 1.21 17.70
N ASP A 31 -10.78 2.13 18.08
CA ASP A 31 -11.10 3.42 18.64
C ASP A 31 -11.13 4.51 17.56
N SER A 32 -11.58 5.70 17.92
CA SER A 32 -11.56 6.86 17.03
C SER A 32 -10.14 7.23 16.64
N SER A 33 -9.97 7.68 15.40
CA SER A 33 -8.69 8.20 14.91
C SER A 33 -8.18 9.35 15.76
N ILE A 34 -6.90 9.34 16.11
CA ILE A 34 -6.24 10.47 16.80
C ILE A 34 -6.12 11.71 15.91
N LEU A 35 -6.40 11.58 14.61
CA LEU A 35 -6.42 12.69 13.66
C LEU A 35 -7.78 13.40 13.62
N THR A 36 -8.79 12.87 14.32
CA THR A 36 -10.13 13.48 14.35
C THR A 36 -10.06 14.88 14.96
N GLY A 37 -10.43 15.90 14.19
CA GLY A 37 -10.41 17.30 14.62
C GLY A 37 -9.07 18.01 14.47
N THR A 38 -8.04 17.33 13.96
CA THR A 38 -6.76 17.95 13.61
C THR A 38 -6.84 18.76 12.32
N GLU A 39 -5.92 19.70 12.16
CA GLU A 39 -5.74 20.50 10.94
C GLU A 39 -4.71 19.85 10.00
N PRO A 40 -4.82 20.02 8.67
CA PRO A 40 -3.80 19.53 7.75
C PRO A 40 -2.46 20.27 7.94
N LEU A 41 -1.36 19.57 7.67
CA LEU A 41 -0.02 20.15 7.69
C LEU A 41 0.20 21.05 6.46
N PRO A 42 0.88 22.20 6.62
CA PRO A 42 1.36 22.98 5.48
C PRO A 42 2.32 22.19 4.59
N GLU A 43 2.24 22.37 3.27
CA GLU A 43 3.07 21.61 2.30
C GLU A 43 4.58 21.79 2.52
N TRP A 44 5.00 22.98 2.94
CA TRP A 44 6.42 23.26 3.19
C TRP A 44 6.96 22.50 4.43
N THR A 45 6.12 22.18 5.40
CA THR A 45 6.49 21.37 6.58
C THR A 45 6.80 19.93 6.18
N GLN A 46 6.05 19.40 5.23
CA GLN A 46 6.15 18.01 4.76
C GLN A 46 7.56 17.68 4.25
N ARG A 47 8.15 18.57 3.44
CA ARG A 47 9.52 18.41 2.91
C ARG A 47 10.59 18.44 4.00
N LYS A 48 10.38 19.20 5.08
CA LYS A 48 11.32 19.31 6.19
C LYS A 48 11.39 18.03 7.04
N ILE A 49 10.34 17.20 7.01
CA ILE A 49 10.27 15.89 7.68
C ILE A 49 10.92 14.78 6.84
N GLU A 50 11.13 14.99 5.53
CA GLU A 50 11.78 13.99 4.68
C GLU A 50 13.25 13.81 5.03
N GLY A 51 13.73 12.57 4.94
CA GLY A 51 15.15 12.28 5.14
C GLY A 51 15.42 10.92 5.74
N VAL A 52 16.58 10.81 6.37
CA VAL A 52 17.04 9.60 7.04
C VAL A 52 16.96 9.80 8.54
N TYR A 53 16.37 8.83 9.22
CA TYR A 53 16.20 8.81 10.66
C TYR A 53 16.93 7.61 11.26
N GLN A 54 17.48 7.80 12.45
CA GLN A 54 17.95 6.71 13.29
C GLN A 54 16.79 6.18 14.13
N VAL A 55 16.66 4.86 14.21
CA VAL A 55 15.71 4.20 15.10
C VAL A 55 16.38 4.04 16.46
N THR A 56 15.95 4.81 17.45
CA THR A 56 16.49 4.75 18.82
C THR A 56 15.73 3.76 19.69
N ASP A 57 14.43 3.58 19.44
CA ASP A 57 13.56 2.56 20.05
C ASP A 57 12.77 1.83 18.96
N GLY A 58 12.60 0.50 19.08
CA GLY A 58 11.90 -0.32 18.08
C GLY A 58 12.81 -0.91 16.98
N SER A 59 14.13 -0.89 17.16
CA SER A 59 15.10 -1.41 16.16
C SER A 59 15.01 -2.94 15.93
N ASP A 60 14.46 -3.66 16.91
CA ASP A 60 14.12 -5.07 16.77
C ASP A 60 13.06 -5.33 15.70
N ALA A 61 12.18 -4.36 15.41
CA ALA A 61 11.22 -4.44 14.31
C ALA A 61 11.75 -3.75 13.04
N PHE A 62 12.26 -2.52 13.18
CA PHE A 62 12.51 -1.63 12.04
C PHE A 62 14.00 -1.38 11.72
N GLY A 63 14.91 -2.15 12.30
CA GLY A 63 16.35 -1.97 12.06
C GLY A 63 16.89 -0.69 12.69
N THR A 64 18.10 -0.28 12.31
CA THR A 64 18.76 0.87 12.96
C THR A 64 18.48 2.21 12.28
N LYS A 65 18.00 2.17 11.04
CA LYS A 65 17.73 3.36 10.23
C LYS A 65 16.47 3.16 9.41
N VAL A 66 15.76 4.26 9.21
CA VAL A 66 14.62 4.33 8.31
C VAL A 66 14.71 5.58 7.43
N VAL A 67 14.02 5.51 6.29
CA VAL A 67 13.87 6.61 5.33
C VAL A 67 12.44 7.10 5.37
N LEU A 68 12.25 8.39 5.57
CA LEU A 68 10.93 9.05 5.59
C LEU A 68 10.73 9.81 4.28
N LYS A 69 9.63 9.53 3.58
CA LYS A 69 9.26 10.19 2.32
C LYS A 69 7.80 10.60 2.37
N TRP A 70 7.55 11.86 2.01
CA TRP A 70 6.21 12.41 1.92
C TRP A 70 5.66 12.29 0.50
N THR A 71 4.37 11.94 0.38
CA THR A 71 3.65 12.02 -0.90
C THR A 71 2.20 12.44 -0.68
N GLY A 72 1.81 13.57 -1.27
CA GLY A 72 0.48 14.16 -1.06
C GLY A 72 0.26 14.49 0.42
N ALA A 73 -0.75 13.89 1.05
CA ALA A 73 -1.05 14.10 2.47
C ALA A 73 -0.41 13.04 3.40
N GLY A 74 0.20 11.99 2.85
CA GLY A 74 0.71 10.86 3.62
C GLY A 74 2.23 10.85 3.78
N LEU A 75 2.68 10.28 4.89
CA LEU A 75 4.08 9.98 5.17
C LEU A 75 4.32 8.48 5.08
N SER A 76 5.31 8.08 4.30
CA SER A 76 5.80 6.70 4.28
C SER A 76 7.16 6.58 4.95
N VAL A 77 7.32 5.51 5.74
CA VAL A 77 8.58 5.15 6.40
C VAL A 77 9.09 3.84 5.79
N PHE A 78 10.36 3.76 5.40
CA PHE A 78 10.96 2.56 4.82
C PHE A 78 12.14 2.08 5.66
N SER A 79 12.18 0.78 5.94
CA SER A 79 13.25 0.11 6.66
C SER A 79 13.92 -0.96 5.81
N GLU A 80 15.23 -1.14 5.99
CA GLU A 80 15.95 -2.28 5.41
C GLU A 80 15.51 -3.62 6.02
N LYS A 81 15.09 -3.63 7.29
CA LYS A 81 14.75 -4.84 8.02
C LYS A 81 13.44 -5.39 7.51
N ASN A 82 13.45 -6.63 7.01
CA ASN A 82 12.30 -7.30 6.40
C ASN A 82 11.60 -6.52 5.26
N ALA A 83 12.27 -5.51 4.70
CA ALA A 83 11.62 -4.51 3.85
C ALA A 83 10.34 -3.95 4.50
N ALA A 84 10.45 -3.55 5.78
CA ALA A 84 9.34 -2.96 6.50
C ALA A 84 8.99 -1.60 5.92
N TYR A 85 7.69 -1.31 5.88
CA TYR A 85 7.22 0.02 5.57
C TYR A 85 6.05 0.41 6.48
N LEU A 86 5.92 1.71 6.73
CA LEU A 86 4.75 2.31 7.39
C LEU A 86 4.06 3.23 6.40
N VAL A 87 2.73 3.26 6.44
CA VAL A 87 1.90 4.24 5.73
C VAL A 87 1.12 5.01 6.77
N LEU A 88 1.36 6.31 6.86
CA LEU A 88 0.87 7.17 7.92
C LEU A 88 0.08 8.35 7.32
N ASP A 89 -1.13 8.56 7.84
CA ASP A 89 -1.84 9.82 7.70
C ASP A 89 -1.38 10.77 8.82
N CYS A 90 -1.44 12.07 8.55
CA CYS A 90 -0.88 13.08 9.44
C CYS A 90 -1.86 14.23 9.65
N GLY A 91 -1.83 14.82 10.84
CA GLY A 91 -2.59 16.01 11.20
C GLY A 91 -1.93 16.75 12.35
N ARG A 92 -2.23 18.04 12.51
CA ARG A 92 -1.69 18.85 13.61
C ARG A 92 -2.75 19.34 14.57
N ASP A 93 -2.38 19.42 15.84
CA ASP A 93 -3.13 20.14 16.88
C ASP A 93 -2.19 21.16 17.53
N GLY A 94 -2.44 22.45 17.26
CA GLY A 94 -1.49 23.51 17.61
C GLY A 94 -0.12 23.28 16.98
N ALA A 95 0.90 23.05 17.82
CA ALA A 95 2.28 22.80 17.45
C ALA A 95 2.68 21.30 17.49
N ASP A 96 1.76 20.43 17.88
CA ASP A 96 1.97 18.98 17.88
C ASP A 96 1.53 18.39 16.54
N ILE A 97 2.32 17.47 16.00
CA ILE A 97 2.03 16.76 14.75
C ILE A 97 1.76 15.30 15.07
N HIS A 98 0.54 14.85 14.83
CA HIS A 98 0.10 13.48 15.03
C HIS A 98 0.22 12.68 13.75
N LEU A 99 0.65 11.41 13.87
CA LEU A 99 0.74 10.46 12.78
C LEU A 99 0.02 9.17 13.18
N GLU A 100 -0.81 8.65 12.30
CA GLU A 100 -1.59 7.43 12.53
C GLU A 100 -1.63 6.57 11.27
N GLY A 101 -1.47 5.26 11.43
CA GLY A 101 -1.60 4.34 10.32
C GLY A 101 -1.19 2.91 10.68
N TYR A 102 -0.54 2.23 9.73
CA TYR A 102 -0.11 0.85 9.91
C TYR A 102 1.31 0.63 9.38
N TRP A 103 1.93 -0.45 9.84
CA TRP A 103 3.21 -0.97 9.34
C TRP A 103 3.04 -2.37 8.75
N ARG A 104 3.93 -2.76 7.84
CA ARG A 104 3.96 -4.11 7.25
C ARG A 104 5.36 -4.52 6.84
N TYR A 105 5.67 -5.82 6.95
CA TYR A 105 6.82 -6.42 6.28
C TYR A 105 6.45 -6.90 4.88
N ALA A 106 7.13 -6.39 3.86
CA ALA A 106 6.89 -6.86 2.49
C ALA A 106 7.35 -8.32 2.26
N ARG A 107 8.24 -8.83 3.12
CA ARG A 107 8.78 -10.20 3.02
C ARG A 107 7.91 -11.28 3.67
N ASN A 108 6.89 -10.89 4.45
CA ASN A 108 5.97 -11.84 5.08
C ASN A 108 4.57 -11.22 5.30
N VAL A 109 3.80 -11.77 6.24
CA VAL A 109 2.42 -11.36 6.52
C VAL A 109 2.28 -10.48 7.77
N GLU A 110 3.39 -10.22 8.47
CA GLU A 110 3.37 -9.43 9.69
C GLU A 110 3.10 -7.96 9.38
N THR A 111 2.29 -7.38 10.26
CA THR A 111 1.72 -6.04 10.13
C THR A 111 1.19 -5.62 11.49
N GLY A 112 0.95 -4.33 11.67
CA GLY A 112 0.26 -3.84 12.85
C GLY A 112 -0.01 -2.34 12.80
N LEU A 113 -0.76 -1.88 13.79
CA LEU A 113 -1.10 -0.47 13.93
C LEU A 113 0.07 0.34 14.46
N VAL A 114 0.12 1.62 14.13
CA VAL A 114 1.14 2.55 14.62
C VAL A 114 0.55 3.94 14.84
N ARG A 115 0.91 4.57 15.96
CA ARG A 115 0.59 5.95 16.31
C ARG A 115 1.87 6.64 16.78
N LEU A 116 2.22 7.73 16.14
CA LEU A 116 3.41 8.51 16.43
C LEU A 116 3.05 9.99 16.56
N MET A 117 3.99 10.76 17.09
CA MET A 117 3.86 12.20 17.26
C MET A 117 5.23 12.86 17.12
N ILE A 118 5.23 14.07 16.57
CA ILE A 118 6.29 15.06 16.77
C ILE A 118 5.71 16.10 17.71
N GLY A 119 6.14 16.08 18.96
CA GLY A 119 5.72 17.06 19.95
C GLY A 119 6.27 18.45 19.64
N SER A 120 5.62 19.48 20.19
CA SER A 120 6.01 20.87 20.07
C SER A 120 7.46 21.14 20.48
N GLU A 121 7.97 20.47 21.52
CA GLU A 121 9.38 20.54 21.97
C GLU A 121 10.32 19.61 21.18
N ASP A 122 9.77 18.60 20.50
CA ASP A 122 10.49 17.59 19.72
C ASP A 122 10.69 18.01 18.24
N GLY A 123 10.57 19.31 17.96
CA GLY A 123 10.72 19.91 16.64
C GLY A 123 9.41 20.34 15.98
N GLY A 124 8.25 20.04 16.57
CA GLY A 124 6.93 20.42 16.01
C GLY A 124 6.76 21.93 15.85
N SER A 125 7.21 22.71 16.84
CA SER A 125 7.17 24.17 16.78
C SER A 125 8.06 24.73 15.66
N ASP A 126 9.29 24.23 15.53
CA ASP A 126 10.24 24.65 14.49
C ASP A 126 9.71 24.31 13.08
N LEU A 127 9.15 23.11 12.95
CA LEU A 127 8.53 22.61 11.72
C LEU A 127 7.28 23.41 11.29
N LEU A 128 6.61 24.09 12.20
CA LEU A 128 5.39 24.87 11.93
C LEU A 128 5.62 26.39 11.94
N ALA A 129 6.77 26.87 12.44
CA ALA A 129 7.15 28.29 12.44
C ALA A 129 7.86 28.77 11.17
N ASP A 130 8.04 27.90 10.17
CA ASP A 130 8.79 28.13 8.93
C ASP A 130 10.21 28.68 9.14
N THR A 131 10.86 28.22 10.21
CA THR A 131 12.26 28.56 10.46
C THR A 131 13.18 27.75 9.53
N THR A 132 14.35 28.32 9.22
CA THR A 132 15.41 27.64 8.45
C THR A 132 16.26 26.71 9.30
N THR A 133 16.14 26.80 10.63
CA THR A 133 16.95 26.07 11.59
C THR A 133 16.03 25.20 12.40
N ILE A 134 16.07 23.89 12.16
CA ILE A 134 15.38 22.89 12.98
C ILE A 134 16.43 22.28 13.89
N SER A 135 16.24 22.44 15.19
CA SER A 135 17.22 22.01 16.20
C SER A 135 17.36 20.49 16.21
N GLU A 136 16.21 19.81 16.20
CA GLU A 136 16.07 18.36 16.26
C GLU A 136 14.65 18.01 15.77
N ILE A 137 14.49 16.83 15.14
CA ILE A 137 13.17 16.26 14.90
C ILE A 137 13.16 14.88 15.52
N ILE A 138 12.30 14.70 16.51
CA ILE A 138 12.06 13.42 17.16
C ILE A 138 10.63 13.01 16.87
N ILE A 139 10.46 11.84 16.27
CA ILE A 139 9.16 11.19 16.11
C ILE A 139 9.10 10.07 17.13
N SER A 140 8.12 10.11 18.03
CA SER A 140 7.97 9.09 19.07
C SER A 140 6.53 8.61 19.19
N GLY A 141 6.35 7.39 19.69
CA GLY A 141 5.05 6.81 19.92
C GLY A 141 5.16 5.30 19.97
N GLN A 142 4.15 4.60 19.47
CA GLN A 142 4.04 3.17 19.64
C GLN A 142 3.55 2.45 18.38
N TYR A 143 3.95 1.19 18.25
CA TYR A 143 3.42 0.23 17.29
C TYR A 143 2.85 -1.02 17.99
N GLY A 144 1.95 -1.72 17.30
CA GLY A 144 1.30 -2.95 17.75
C GLY A 144 1.49 -4.08 16.74
N ASN A 145 0.87 -5.23 16.99
CA ASN A 145 0.84 -6.37 16.08
C ASN A 145 -0.62 -6.67 15.68
N GLY A 146 -0.90 -6.77 14.39
CA GLY A 146 -2.27 -6.90 13.87
C GLY A 146 -3.16 -5.75 14.34
N ASP A 147 -4.39 -6.08 14.75
CA ASP A 147 -5.39 -5.14 15.29
C ASP A 147 -5.22 -4.82 16.78
N GLU A 148 -4.10 -5.20 17.39
CA GLU A 148 -3.83 -4.85 18.78
C GLU A 148 -3.47 -3.37 18.89
N ASN A 149 -3.98 -2.74 19.96
CA ASN A 149 -3.58 -1.36 20.28
C ASN A 149 -2.06 -1.28 20.40
N PRO A 150 -1.42 -0.23 19.83
CA PRO A 150 0.01 -0.03 19.95
C PRO A 150 0.49 -0.03 21.40
N ARG A 151 1.61 -0.73 21.67
CA ARG A 151 2.20 -0.90 23.00
C ARG A 151 3.74 -0.99 23.00
N HIS A 152 4.33 -1.23 21.84
CA HIS A 152 5.78 -1.28 21.69
C HIS A 152 6.29 0.09 21.28
N ASP A 153 7.30 0.59 21.96
CA ASP A 153 7.81 1.93 21.69
C ASP A 153 8.56 1.99 20.36
N LEU A 154 8.33 3.07 19.63
CA LEU A 154 9.05 3.43 18.42
C LEU A 154 9.50 4.88 18.55
N LYS A 155 10.81 5.10 18.41
CA LYS A 155 11.40 6.43 18.43
C LYS A 155 12.39 6.59 17.29
N LEU A 156 12.20 7.65 16.52
CA LEU A 156 12.98 8.01 15.35
C LEU A 156 13.60 9.39 15.58
N SER A 157 14.92 9.48 15.50
CA SER A 157 15.65 10.75 15.58
C SER A 157 16.19 11.12 14.21
N TYR A 158 15.92 12.35 13.76
CA TYR A 158 16.41 12.83 12.46
C TYR A 158 17.93 12.79 12.41
N LEU A 159 18.46 12.19 11.36
CA LEU A 159 19.90 12.02 11.19
C LEU A 159 20.46 12.97 10.14
N ARG A 160 19.80 13.05 8.98
CA ARG A 160 20.23 13.90 7.86
C ARG A 160 19.16 13.99 6.77
N PRO A 161 19.23 15.02 5.91
CA PRO A 161 18.40 15.07 4.71
C PRO A 161 18.81 13.98 3.71
N PHE A 162 18.06 13.90 2.61
CA PHE A 162 18.52 13.20 1.42
C PHE A 162 19.82 13.81 0.88
N SER A 163 20.52 13.04 0.05
CA SER A 163 21.70 13.59 -0.63
C SER A 163 21.24 14.57 -1.72
N GLU A 164 22.07 15.56 -2.03
CA GLU A 164 21.80 16.50 -3.14
C GLU A 164 21.44 15.78 -4.44
N LYS A 165 22.05 14.62 -4.69
CA LYS A 165 21.73 13.78 -5.84
C LYS A 165 20.27 13.30 -5.84
N VAL A 166 19.75 12.84 -4.70
CA VAL A 166 18.35 12.40 -4.59
C VAL A 166 17.40 13.59 -4.75
N ASP A 167 17.79 14.77 -4.26
CA ASP A 167 16.96 15.98 -4.36
C ASP A 167 16.96 16.59 -5.77
N GLN A 168 18.06 16.46 -6.51
CA GLN A 168 18.23 17.07 -7.84
C GLN A 168 17.86 16.13 -8.98
N ASP A 169 18.15 14.83 -8.86
CA ASP A 169 17.88 13.88 -9.93
C ASP A 169 16.43 13.41 -9.87
N LYS A 170 15.71 13.62 -10.97
CA LYS A 170 14.37 13.07 -11.12
C LYS A 170 14.46 11.59 -11.51
N PHE A 171 14.20 10.71 -10.54
CA PHE A 171 14.03 9.28 -10.80
C PHE A 171 12.55 8.92 -10.91
N TYR A 172 12.21 8.08 -11.89
CA TYR A 172 10.88 7.46 -11.94
C TYR A 172 10.90 6.14 -11.17
N ILE A 173 10.03 6.05 -10.17
CA ILE A 173 9.71 4.82 -9.44
C ILE A 173 8.39 4.34 -10.03
N ILE A 174 8.49 3.39 -10.95
CA ILE A 174 7.35 2.85 -11.70
C ILE A 174 6.78 1.67 -10.92
N ALA A 175 5.56 1.82 -10.40
CA ALA A 175 4.86 0.74 -9.74
C ALA A 175 4.15 -0.16 -10.76
N HIS A 176 4.51 -1.44 -10.76
CA HIS A 176 3.98 -2.45 -11.69
C HIS A 176 2.50 -2.77 -11.39
N ARG A 177 1.67 -2.88 -12.42
CA ARG A 177 0.21 -3.16 -12.35
C ARG A 177 -0.55 -2.20 -11.43
N GLY A 178 -0.23 -0.93 -11.54
CA GLY A 178 -0.77 0.16 -10.74
C GLY A 178 -0.15 0.31 -9.36
N GLY A 179 0.56 -0.70 -8.83
CA GLY A 179 1.14 -0.62 -7.49
C GLY A 179 1.79 -1.89 -6.96
N GLY A 180 1.33 -3.06 -7.40
CA GLY A 180 1.91 -4.35 -7.07
C GLY A 180 1.06 -5.49 -7.64
N ARG A 181 1.52 -6.73 -7.42
CA ARG A 181 0.82 -7.94 -7.84
C ARG A 181 -0.05 -8.48 -6.72
N THR A 182 -1.03 -9.31 -7.05
CA THR A 182 -1.80 -10.05 -6.02
C THR A 182 -0.87 -10.81 -5.05
N ALA A 183 0.24 -11.36 -5.56
CA ALA A 183 1.18 -12.14 -4.75
C ALA A 183 1.98 -11.31 -3.73
N ASP A 184 1.91 -9.99 -3.80
CA ASP A 184 2.56 -9.08 -2.85
C ASP A 184 1.65 -8.79 -1.63
N TYR A 185 0.42 -9.31 -1.63
CA TYR A 185 -0.58 -9.25 -0.55
C TYR A 185 -0.83 -7.83 -0.03
N LEU A 186 -1.05 -6.90 -0.95
CA LEU A 186 -1.41 -5.52 -0.66
C LEU A 186 -2.92 -5.40 -0.34
N PRO A 187 -3.35 -4.34 0.38
CA PRO A 187 -4.75 -4.09 0.72
C PRO A 187 -5.64 -3.77 -0.48
N ALA A 188 -5.04 -3.63 -1.66
CA ALA A 188 -5.71 -3.32 -2.90
C ALA A 188 -5.26 -4.29 -4.00
N SER A 189 -6.20 -4.62 -4.88
CA SER A 189 -5.99 -5.55 -6.00
C SER A 189 -5.12 -4.92 -7.08
N GLU A 190 -4.29 -5.73 -7.75
CA GLU A 190 -3.53 -5.26 -8.91
C GLU A 190 -4.47 -4.63 -9.97
N ASN A 191 -4.03 -3.53 -10.60
CA ASN A 191 -4.79 -2.74 -11.57
C ASN A 191 -6.11 -2.12 -11.06
N SER A 192 -6.33 -2.01 -9.75
CA SER A 192 -7.43 -1.22 -9.19
C SER A 192 -7.07 0.27 -9.03
N LEU A 193 -8.07 1.13 -8.79
CA LEU A 193 -7.81 2.55 -8.49
C LEU A 193 -7.16 2.70 -7.10
N GLU A 194 -7.54 1.83 -6.18
CA GLU A 194 -7.08 1.78 -4.81
C GLU A 194 -5.60 1.42 -4.73
N VAL A 195 -5.10 0.52 -5.59
CA VAL A 195 -3.67 0.19 -5.62
C VAL A 195 -2.84 1.31 -6.25
N ILE A 196 -3.41 2.08 -7.20
CA ILE A 196 -2.78 3.30 -7.73
C ILE A 196 -2.63 4.35 -6.63
N LYS A 197 -3.66 4.53 -5.80
CA LYS A 197 -3.59 5.42 -4.64
C LYS A 197 -2.49 4.97 -3.67
N LEU A 198 -2.47 3.69 -3.34
CA LEU A 198 -1.47 3.11 -2.43
C LEU A 198 -0.05 3.27 -2.98
N ALA A 199 0.16 3.03 -4.28
CA ALA A 199 1.46 3.20 -4.92
C ALA A 199 1.97 4.64 -4.76
N SER A 200 1.09 5.61 -4.99
CA SER A 200 1.41 7.02 -4.77
C SER A 200 1.76 7.29 -3.30
N GLN A 201 0.99 6.79 -2.33
CA GLN A 201 1.31 6.95 -0.91
C GLN A 201 2.67 6.34 -0.53
N LEU A 202 3.04 5.23 -1.16
CA LEU A 202 4.35 4.57 -1.01
C LEU A 202 5.48 5.27 -1.79
N GLY A 203 5.24 6.46 -2.35
CA GLY A 203 6.27 7.26 -3.01
C GLY A 203 6.54 6.90 -4.47
N ALA A 204 5.73 6.03 -5.09
CA ALA A 204 5.78 5.87 -6.54
C ALA A 204 5.30 7.17 -7.20
N ASN A 205 6.01 7.59 -8.25
CA ASN A 205 5.66 8.75 -9.08
C ASN A 205 5.35 8.36 -10.53
N ALA A 206 5.34 7.06 -10.81
CA ALA A 206 4.93 6.49 -12.08
C ALA A 206 4.24 5.14 -11.84
N ILE A 207 3.38 4.72 -12.76
CA ILE A 207 2.76 3.40 -12.75
C ILE A 207 2.85 2.75 -14.13
N GLU A 208 2.85 1.43 -14.16
CA GLU A 208 2.51 0.63 -15.34
C GLU A 208 1.13 0.01 -15.12
N ILE A 209 0.27 -0.04 -16.15
CA ILE A 209 -1.06 -0.64 -16.09
C ILE A 209 -1.37 -1.44 -17.35
N ASP A 210 -2.07 -2.56 -17.17
CA ASP A 210 -2.41 -3.50 -18.24
C ASP A 210 -3.74 -3.17 -18.90
N VAL A 211 -3.73 -2.74 -20.16
CA VAL A 211 -4.93 -2.36 -20.92
C VAL A 211 -5.44 -3.54 -21.76
N LYS A 212 -6.75 -3.77 -21.74
CA LYS A 212 -7.45 -4.71 -22.63
C LYS A 212 -8.66 -4.07 -23.28
N LEU A 213 -9.17 -4.71 -24.33
CA LEU A 213 -10.39 -4.27 -25.01
C LEU A 213 -11.53 -5.26 -24.74
N SER A 214 -12.66 -4.77 -24.24
CA SER A 214 -13.87 -5.60 -24.08
C SER A 214 -14.49 -5.94 -25.44
N LYS A 215 -15.43 -6.90 -25.46
CA LYS A 215 -16.15 -7.30 -26.68
C LYS A 215 -16.85 -6.15 -27.40
N ASP A 216 -17.31 -5.16 -26.63
CA ASP A 216 -17.98 -3.94 -27.10
C ASP A 216 -17.03 -2.75 -27.30
N GLY A 217 -15.70 -2.98 -27.27
CA GLY A 217 -14.71 -1.97 -27.64
C GLY A 217 -14.37 -0.97 -26.54
N VAL A 218 -14.64 -1.27 -25.27
CA VAL A 218 -14.32 -0.39 -24.14
C VAL A 218 -12.94 -0.77 -23.57
N PRO A 219 -11.96 0.15 -23.54
CA PRO A 219 -10.68 -0.10 -22.89
C PRO A 219 -10.83 -0.19 -21.36
N PHE A 220 -10.31 -1.25 -20.76
CA PHE A 220 -10.34 -1.50 -19.32
C PHE A 220 -9.02 -2.06 -18.82
N ILE A 221 -8.81 -2.04 -17.50
CA ILE A 221 -7.52 -2.44 -16.92
C ILE A 221 -7.61 -3.83 -16.31
N TYR A 222 -6.80 -4.76 -16.82
CA TYR A 222 -6.71 -6.15 -16.34
C TYR A 222 -5.52 -6.90 -16.97
N HIS A 223 -4.72 -7.60 -16.16
CA HIS A 223 -3.51 -8.27 -16.65
C HIS A 223 -3.78 -9.59 -17.39
N ASP A 224 -4.36 -10.59 -16.72
CA ASP A 224 -4.42 -11.96 -17.26
C ASP A 224 -5.37 -12.07 -18.46
N LYS A 225 -5.10 -12.99 -19.39
CA LYS A 225 -5.98 -13.22 -20.56
C LYS A 225 -7.34 -13.80 -20.18
N THR A 226 -7.38 -14.57 -19.10
CA THR A 226 -8.56 -15.32 -18.67
C THR A 226 -8.99 -14.95 -17.25
N ILE A 227 -10.29 -15.02 -17.02
CA ILE A 227 -10.90 -14.81 -15.70
C ILE A 227 -10.45 -15.95 -14.78
N ASN A 228 -9.82 -15.61 -13.66
CA ASN A 228 -9.28 -16.59 -12.72
C ASN A 228 -9.30 -16.08 -11.26
N LEU A 229 -9.17 -17.02 -10.32
CA LEU A 229 -9.32 -16.76 -8.88
C LEU A 229 -8.15 -15.99 -8.25
N ARG A 230 -7.03 -15.80 -8.97
CA ARG A 230 -5.93 -14.94 -8.51
C ARG A 230 -6.30 -13.46 -8.61
N LEU A 231 -7.17 -13.11 -9.56
CA LEU A 231 -7.50 -11.71 -9.85
C LEU A 231 -8.91 -11.32 -9.43
N VAL A 232 -9.84 -12.27 -9.44
CA VAL A 232 -11.23 -12.00 -9.08
C VAL A 232 -11.73 -12.96 -8.01
N ARG A 233 -12.73 -12.52 -7.26
CA ARG A 233 -13.55 -13.38 -6.40
C ARG A 233 -14.33 -14.38 -7.26
N LYS A 234 -14.88 -15.42 -6.62
CA LYS A 234 -15.71 -16.43 -7.29
C LYS A 234 -16.82 -15.75 -8.12
N THR A 235 -16.95 -16.19 -9.36
CA THR A 235 -17.89 -15.65 -10.33
C THR A 235 -18.53 -16.78 -11.15
N THR A 236 -19.61 -16.47 -11.86
CA THR A 236 -20.35 -17.40 -12.72
C THR A 236 -19.87 -17.42 -14.16
N ILE A 237 -18.98 -16.49 -14.55
CA ILE A 237 -18.41 -16.41 -15.89
C ILE A 237 -16.93 -16.82 -15.91
N LEU A 238 -16.51 -17.51 -16.96
CA LEU A 238 -15.14 -18.03 -17.13
C LEU A 238 -14.69 -17.87 -18.59
N GLY A 239 -13.39 -17.98 -18.84
CA GLY A 239 -12.79 -17.89 -20.17
C GLY A 239 -12.05 -16.57 -20.40
N TYR A 240 -11.86 -16.19 -21.66
CA TYR A 240 -11.18 -14.96 -22.05
C TYR A 240 -11.99 -13.74 -21.61
N ILE A 241 -11.37 -12.81 -20.89
CA ILE A 241 -12.06 -11.64 -20.36
C ILE A 241 -12.58 -10.72 -21.48
N GLU A 242 -11.85 -10.65 -22.60
CA GLU A 242 -12.19 -9.84 -23.78
C GLU A 242 -13.41 -10.39 -24.56
N ALA A 243 -13.88 -11.61 -24.25
CA ALA A 243 -15.10 -12.17 -24.85
C ALA A 243 -16.40 -11.59 -24.26
N PHE A 244 -16.30 -10.76 -23.22
CA PHE A 244 -17.44 -10.15 -22.52
C PHE A 244 -17.51 -8.64 -22.79
N THR A 245 -18.73 -8.09 -22.77
CA THR A 245 -18.94 -6.63 -22.81
C THR A 245 -18.52 -6.00 -21.49
N PHE A 246 -18.12 -4.71 -21.50
CA PHE A 246 -17.70 -4.06 -20.28
C PHE A 246 -18.80 -4.00 -19.19
N PRO A 247 -20.08 -3.77 -19.51
CA PRO A 247 -21.15 -3.90 -18.51
C PRO A 247 -21.20 -5.28 -17.86
N GLN A 248 -21.00 -6.37 -18.62
CA GLN A 248 -20.92 -7.72 -18.05
C GLN A 248 -19.70 -7.87 -17.12
N ILE A 249 -18.52 -7.39 -17.56
CA ILE A 249 -17.30 -7.39 -16.74
C ILE A 249 -17.54 -6.65 -15.42
N ARG A 250 -18.07 -5.42 -15.48
CA ARG A 250 -18.28 -4.55 -14.32
C ARG A 250 -19.31 -5.12 -13.32
N SER A 251 -20.36 -5.74 -13.83
CA SER A 251 -21.43 -6.31 -12.99
C SER A 251 -21.08 -7.68 -12.41
N LEU A 252 -20.42 -8.56 -13.17
CA LEU A 252 -20.24 -9.97 -12.82
C LEU A 252 -18.88 -10.27 -12.19
N LEU A 253 -17.90 -9.38 -12.36
CA LEU A 253 -16.57 -9.52 -11.77
C LEU A 253 -16.38 -8.55 -10.62
N THR A 254 -15.59 -8.99 -9.65
CA THR A 254 -15.13 -8.21 -8.50
C THR A 254 -13.72 -8.68 -8.21
N LEU A 255 -12.78 -7.74 -8.12
CA LEU A 255 -11.37 -8.06 -7.85
C LEU A 255 -11.23 -8.70 -6.45
N VAL A 256 -10.10 -9.35 -6.19
CA VAL A 256 -9.89 -10.13 -4.96
C VAL A 256 -10.17 -9.34 -3.67
N ASN A 257 -9.76 -8.07 -3.60
CA ASN A 257 -9.98 -7.20 -2.44
C ASN A 257 -11.34 -6.47 -2.45
N GLY A 258 -12.20 -6.73 -3.44
CA GLY A 258 -13.58 -6.25 -3.47
C GLY A 258 -13.83 -5.09 -4.43
N GLU A 259 -12.79 -4.60 -5.08
CA GLU A 259 -12.87 -3.47 -6.01
C GLU A 259 -13.50 -3.89 -7.35
N LYS A 260 -13.93 -2.89 -8.11
CA LYS A 260 -14.40 -3.08 -9.48
C LYS A 260 -13.24 -2.95 -10.46
N ILE A 261 -13.34 -3.68 -11.56
CA ILE A 261 -12.41 -3.53 -12.68
C ILE A 261 -12.64 -2.14 -13.31
N PRO A 262 -11.64 -1.25 -13.32
CA PRO A 262 -11.78 0.09 -13.87
C PRO A 262 -11.69 0.09 -15.40
N THR A 263 -12.35 1.05 -16.04
CA THR A 263 -12.02 1.45 -17.41
C THR A 263 -10.67 2.16 -17.42
N LEU A 264 -9.99 2.19 -18.58
CA LEU A 264 -8.79 3.02 -18.74
C LEU A 264 -9.09 4.50 -18.44
N ARG A 265 -10.26 4.99 -18.84
CA ARG A 265 -10.70 6.36 -18.57
C ARG A 265 -10.75 6.65 -17.06
N GLU A 266 -11.41 5.80 -16.27
CA GLU A 266 -11.52 5.97 -14.82
C GLU A 266 -10.14 6.02 -14.16
N ALA A 267 -9.21 5.17 -14.60
CA ALA A 267 -7.86 5.16 -14.03
C ALA A 267 -7.04 6.40 -14.38
N LEU A 268 -7.10 6.87 -15.62
CA LEU A 268 -6.42 8.10 -16.02
C LEU A 268 -7.03 9.34 -15.34
N GLU A 269 -8.36 9.38 -15.20
CA GLU A 269 -9.04 10.44 -14.42
C GLU A 269 -8.65 10.39 -12.94
N PHE A 270 -8.51 9.18 -12.37
CA PHE A 270 -8.01 9.01 -11.00
C PHE A 270 -6.57 9.51 -10.84
N VAL A 271 -5.67 9.17 -11.79
CA VAL A 271 -4.29 9.67 -11.78
C VAL A 271 -4.24 11.19 -11.81
N LEU A 272 -5.08 11.83 -12.62
CA LEU A 272 -5.10 13.29 -12.75
C LEU A 272 -5.66 14.03 -11.53
N THR A 273 -6.50 13.38 -10.72
CA THR A 273 -7.31 14.09 -9.71
C THR A 273 -7.13 13.58 -8.29
N GLN A 274 -6.58 12.38 -8.09
CA GLN A 274 -6.55 11.68 -6.81
C GLN A 274 -5.20 11.01 -6.50
N SER A 275 -4.13 11.28 -7.26
CA SER A 275 -2.79 10.75 -6.97
C SER A 275 -1.67 11.73 -7.30
N ALA A 276 -0.45 11.43 -6.85
CA ALA A 276 0.76 12.15 -7.23
C ALA A 276 1.53 11.46 -8.38
N ILE A 277 0.88 10.56 -9.12
CA ILE A 277 1.50 9.85 -10.24
C ILE A 277 1.66 10.79 -11.43
N GLU A 278 2.88 10.87 -11.97
CA GLU A 278 3.23 11.77 -13.06
C GLU A 278 3.28 11.07 -14.43
N VAL A 279 3.58 9.77 -14.43
CA VAL A 279 3.77 8.97 -15.65
C VAL A 279 2.93 7.70 -15.56
N VAL A 280 2.25 7.38 -16.65
CA VAL A 280 1.50 6.13 -16.83
C VAL A 280 2.07 5.40 -18.04
N TRP A 281 2.63 4.22 -17.82
CA TRP A 281 2.98 3.27 -18.87
C TRP A 281 1.78 2.35 -19.11
N LEU A 282 1.24 2.39 -20.33
CA LEU A 282 0.22 1.44 -20.78
C LEU A 282 0.89 0.18 -21.36
N ASP A 283 0.72 -0.97 -20.73
CA ASP A 283 1.01 -2.28 -21.32
C ASP A 283 -0.24 -2.73 -22.11
N MET A 284 -0.09 -3.10 -23.39
CA MET A 284 -1.19 -3.26 -24.36
C MET A 284 -1.10 -4.57 -25.14
#